data_AF-A0A085LX86-F1
#
_entry.id   AF-A0A085LX86-F1
#
_cell.length_a   1.000
_cell.length_b   1.000
_cell.length_c   1.000
_cell.angle_alpha   90.00
_cell.angle_beta   90.00
_cell.angle_gamma   90.00
#
_symmetry.space_group_name_H-M   'P 1'
#
loop_
_entity.id
_entity.type
_entity.pdbx_description
1 polymer ?
#
loop_
_entity_poly.entity_id
_entity_poly.type
_entity_poly.pdbx_seq_one_letter_code
_entity_poly.pdbx_strand_id
1 'polypeptide(L)'
;MLLREYRIVLPVTLEEYKVGQLWNVMETSRNVTGGGQGVEILQNEAFRNTPLVGDKFANGQFTYKIYHLDSKVPWWLRQLLPSGATKLHEQAWNAFPYCRTIITNPDYMEENFLIKVETMHLVDRGTTENAHNLSEEDLSIRRIIVIDIANDPFTKKLIPILYGLQPLFVAAYNGRKIVFIKDKPEYDPRIYKSVKTGRGPLCNEWFNTCVPYICCYKLVTVQFKWWGFQSRAERFIQQQYSSLFRLFHRQLFCTIDKWCDMTIEDIRAMELQAKTDLNEKRYIGKECGYSADED
;
A
#
# COMPACT_ATOMS: atom_id res chain seq x y z
N MET A 1 12.09 4.86 16.23
CA MET A 1 10.88 5.16 15.43
C MET A 1 11.31 5.98 14.23
N LEU A 2 10.98 5.53 13.03
CA LEU A 2 11.31 6.24 11.79
C LEU A 2 10.03 6.76 11.15
N LEU A 3 9.93 8.07 10.99
CA LEU A 3 8.76 8.77 10.48
C LEU A 3 9.05 9.41 9.11
N ARG A 4 8.27 9.04 8.09
CA ARG A 4 8.38 9.60 6.73
C ARG A 4 7.01 9.94 6.17
N GLU A 5 6.89 11.10 5.56
CA GLU A 5 5.68 11.53 4.86
C GLU A 5 5.93 11.48 3.35
N TYR A 6 5.21 10.62 2.66
CA TYR A 6 5.26 10.50 1.21
C TYR A 6 4.14 11.35 0.61
N ARG A 7 4.48 12.32 -0.24
CA ARG A 7 3.53 13.19 -0.94
C ARG A 7 3.42 12.73 -2.38
N ILE A 8 2.23 12.30 -2.79
CA ILE A 8 1.97 11.79 -4.15
C ILE A 8 0.86 12.63 -4.78
N VAL A 9 1.23 13.49 -5.73
CA VAL A 9 0.27 14.24 -6.54
C VAL A 9 -0.27 13.36 -7.65
N LEU A 10 -1.56 13.45 -7.93
CA LEU A 10 -2.24 12.62 -8.91
C LEU A 10 -3.22 13.45 -9.76
N PRO A 11 -3.32 13.19 -11.07
CA PRO A 11 -4.22 13.89 -11.99
C PRO A 11 -5.66 13.34 -11.93
N VAL A 12 -6.24 13.28 -10.74
CA VAL A 12 -7.58 12.76 -10.46
C VAL A 12 -8.31 13.66 -9.47
N THR A 13 -9.64 13.58 -9.42
CA THR A 13 -10.42 14.21 -8.36
C THR A 13 -10.39 13.38 -7.08
N LEU A 14 -10.84 13.98 -5.98
CA LEU A 14 -10.96 13.28 -4.70
C LEU A 14 -11.96 12.11 -4.76
N GLU A 15 -13.10 12.30 -5.42
CA GLU A 15 -14.12 11.25 -5.61
C GLU A 15 -13.65 10.12 -6.51
N GLU A 16 -12.96 10.44 -7.61
CA GLU A 16 -12.34 9.43 -8.47
C GLU A 16 -11.31 8.61 -7.70
N TYR A 17 -10.44 9.26 -6.93
CA TYR A 17 -9.42 8.55 -6.16
C TYR A 17 -10.04 7.62 -5.09
N LYS A 18 -11.15 8.04 -4.46
CA LYS A 18 -11.88 7.21 -3.49
C LYS A 18 -12.27 5.85 -4.08
N VAL A 19 -12.73 5.83 -5.32
CA VAL A 19 -13.08 4.62 -6.08
C VAL A 19 -11.83 3.90 -6.58
N GLY A 20 -10.95 4.62 -7.28
CA GLY A 20 -9.77 4.07 -7.94
C GLY A 20 -8.80 3.40 -6.98
N GLN A 21 -8.61 3.92 -5.77
CA GLN A 21 -7.74 3.28 -4.78
C GLN A 21 -8.28 1.89 -4.37
N LEU A 22 -9.60 1.76 -4.18
CA LEU A 22 -10.21 0.51 -3.73
C LEU A 22 -10.19 -0.52 -4.85
N TRP A 23 -10.56 -0.11 -6.07
CA TRP A 23 -10.44 -0.94 -7.26
C TRP A 23 -9.02 -1.47 -7.43
N ASN A 24 -8.03 -0.58 -7.33
CA ASN A 24 -6.63 -0.95 -7.52
C ASN A 24 -6.14 -1.88 -6.41
N VAL A 25 -6.56 -1.69 -5.15
CA VAL A 25 -6.28 -2.64 -4.05
C VAL A 25 -6.88 -4.01 -4.34
N MET A 26 -8.10 -4.08 -4.85
CA MET A 26 -8.77 -5.35 -5.17
C MET A 26 -8.07 -6.12 -6.29
N GLU A 27 -7.75 -5.45 -7.39
CA GLU A 27 -7.03 -6.06 -8.52
C GLU A 27 -5.63 -6.52 -8.13
N THR A 28 -4.94 -5.70 -7.33
CA THR A 28 -3.64 -6.03 -6.76
C THR A 28 -3.74 -7.27 -5.86
N SER A 29 -4.76 -7.36 -5.00
CA SER A 29 -4.99 -8.50 -4.11
C SER A 29 -5.30 -9.81 -4.86
N ARG A 30 -6.09 -9.72 -5.94
CA ARG A 30 -6.42 -10.86 -6.83
C ARG A 30 -5.18 -11.45 -7.50
N ASN A 31 -4.20 -10.61 -7.85
CA ASN A 31 -3.00 -11.03 -8.56
C ASN A 31 -1.93 -11.69 -7.65
N VAL A 32 -2.11 -11.71 -6.33
CA VAL A 32 -1.10 -12.22 -5.38
C VAL A 32 -1.57 -13.32 -4.43
N THR A 33 -2.79 -13.79 -4.61
CA THR A 33 -3.44 -14.79 -3.73
C THR A 33 -3.65 -16.10 -4.49
N GLY A 34 -3.17 -17.21 -3.92
CA GLY A 34 -3.30 -18.58 -4.43
C GLY A 34 -2.46 -19.58 -3.63
N GLY A 35 -2.86 -20.86 -3.58
CA GLY A 35 -2.06 -21.95 -3.00
C GLY A 35 -1.80 -21.84 -1.50
N GLY A 36 -2.81 -21.48 -0.70
CA GLY A 36 -2.67 -21.36 0.76
C GLY A 36 -2.00 -20.06 1.25
N GLN A 37 -1.52 -19.20 0.34
CA GLN A 37 -0.77 -17.97 0.65
C GLN A 37 -1.46 -16.71 0.13
N GLY A 38 -1.09 -15.56 0.70
CA GLY A 38 -1.62 -14.26 0.31
C GLY A 38 -2.50 -13.63 1.40
N VAL A 39 -3.60 -13.02 0.98
CA VAL A 39 -4.44 -12.17 1.83
C VAL A 39 -5.65 -12.94 2.32
N GLU A 40 -5.80 -13.05 3.64
CA GLU A 40 -7.03 -13.53 4.27
C GLU A 40 -7.83 -12.33 4.78
N ILE A 41 -9.05 -12.15 4.30
CA ILE A 41 -9.94 -11.06 4.74
C ILE A 41 -10.85 -11.58 5.85
N LEU A 42 -10.54 -11.21 7.10
CA LEU A 42 -11.32 -11.62 8.27
C LEU A 42 -12.56 -10.75 8.45
N GLN A 43 -12.38 -9.43 8.40
CA GLN A 43 -13.47 -8.46 8.58
C GLN A 43 -13.43 -7.41 7.46
N ASN A 44 -14.61 -7.01 7.01
CA ASN A 44 -14.84 -5.89 6.11
C ASN A 44 -16.24 -5.35 6.42
N GLU A 45 -16.31 -4.37 7.33
CA GLU A 45 -17.57 -3.85 7.85
C GLU A 45 -17.53 -2.33 8.03
N ALA A 46 -18.70 -1.70 8.05
CA ALA A 46 -18.79 -0.27 8.32
C ALA A 46 -18.57 -0.02 9.82
N PHE A 47 -17.78 1.01 10.16
CA PHE A 47 -17.69 1.52 11.53
C PHE A 47 -18.33 2.90 11.63
N ARG A 48 -18.90 3.21 12.80
CA ARG A 48 -19.54 4.49 13.08
C ARG A 48 -19.24 4.98 14.49
N ASN A 49 -19.28 6.30 14.67
CA ASN A 49 -19.07 6.97 15.96
C ASN A 49 -17.74 6.61 16.65
N THR A 50 -16.69 6.31 15.87
CA THR A 50 -15.35 6.01 16.37
C THR A 50 -14.35 7.01 15.78
N PRO A 51 -14.22 8.22 16.37
CA PRO A 51 -13.29 9.24 15.89
C PRO A 51 -11.86 8.70 15.81
N LEU A 52 -11.19 8.97 14.68
CA LEU A 52 -9.82 8.49 14.47
C LEU A 52 -8.77 9.56 14.78
N VAL A 53 -9.10 10.84 14.58
CA VAL A 53 -8.20 11.99 14.82
C VAL A 53 -8.98 13.09 15.52
N GLY A 54 -8.74 13.27 16.82
CA GLY A 54 -9.59 14.13 17.65
C GLY A 54 -11.06 13.71 17.51
N ASP A 55 -11.95 14.66 17.27
CA ASP A 55 -13.39 14.41 17.05
C ASP A 55 -13.76 14.15 15.57
N LYS A 56 -12.78 13.93 14.68
CA LYS A 56 -12.99 13.80 13.23
C LYS A 56 -12.87 12.36 12.75
N PHE A 57 -13.39 12.12 11.53
CA PHE A 57 -13.28 10.86 10.79
C PHE A 57 -13.92 9.66 11.53
N ALA A 58 -15.06 9.89 12.16
CA ALA A 58 -15.70 8.92 13.04
C ALA A 58 -16.47 7.79 12.33
N ASN A 59 -16.63 7.87 11.01
CA ASN A 59 -17.43 6.93 10.22
C ASN A 59 -16.65 6.51 8.97
N GLY A 60 -16.75 5.24 8.60
CA GLY A 60 -16.04 4.71 7.44
C GLY A 60 -16.16 3.21 7.30
N GLN A 61 -15.19 2.60 6.62
CA GLN A 61 -15.06 1.15 6.49
C GLN A 61 -13.86 0.65 7.29
N PHE A 62 -14.05 -0.41 8.05
CA PHE A 62 -13.00 -1.14 8.74
C PHE A 62 -12.72 -2.44 8.00
N THR A 63 -11.44 -2.76 7.82
CA THR A 63 -11.01 -4.07 7.34
C THR A 63 -9.96 -4.66 8.26
N TYR A 64 -10.08 -5.96 8.53
CA TYR A 64 -9.07 -6.73 9.22
C TYR A 64 -8.61 -7.87 8.31
N LYS A 65 -7.31 -7.93 8.03
CA LYS A 65 -6.71 -8.93 7.16
C LYS A 65 -5.51 -9.57 7.81
N ILE A 66 -5.27 -10.84 7.49
CA ILE A 66 -4.03 -11.54 7.84
C ILE A 66 -3.26 -11.85 6.56
N TYR A 67 -2.00 -11.47 6.57
CA TYR A 67 -1.04 -11.81 5.53
C TYR A 67 -0.23 -13.02 5.97
N HIS A 68 -0.26 -14.08 5.14
CA HIS A 68 0.47 -15.31 5.37
C HIS A 68 1.68 -15.33 4.45
N LEU A 69 2.89 -15.17 5.00
CA LEU A 69 4.12 -14.90 4.24
C LEU A 69 5.10 -16.08 4.20
N ASP A 70 4.69 -17.30 4.55
CA ASP A 70 5.61 -18.43 4.76
C ASP A 70 6.63 -18.64 3.63
N SER A 71 6.21 -18.90 2.39
CA SER A 71 7.15 -19.06 1.25
C SER A 71 7.78 -17.73 0.79
N LYS A 72 7.15 -16.60 1.11
CA LYS A 72 7.57 -15.25 0.69
C LYS A 72 8.70 -14.71 1.57
N VAL A 73 8.92 -15.30 2.74
CA VAL A 73 10.09 -15.09 3.60
C VAL A 73 11.28 -15.90 3.08
N PRO A 74 12.51 -15.37 2.95
CA PRO A 74 13.68 -16.17 2.57
C PRO A 74 13.93 -17.34 3.53
N TRP A 75 14.30 -18.50 3.00
CA TRP A 75 14.47 -19.75 3.77
C TRP A 75 15.32 -19.59 5.03
N TRP A 76 16.47 -18.92 4.96
CA TRP A 76 17.37 -18.74 6.12
C TRP A 76 16.72 -17.93 7.25
N LEU A 77 15.81 -17.00 6.92
CA LEU A 77 15.08 -16.23 7.92
C LEU A 77 13.93 -17.06 8.51
N ARG A 78 13.27 -17.92 7.72
CA ARG A 78 12.30 -18.91 8.26
C ARG A 78 12.93 -19.84 9.30
N GLN A 79 14.22 -20.17 9.15
CA GLN A 79 14.94 -21.01 10.11
C GLN A 79 15.23 -20.29 11.45
N LEU A 80 15.23 -18.95 11.45
CA LEU A 80 15.49 -18.13 12.65
C LEU A 80 14.20 -17.62 13.32
N LEU A 81 13.08 -17.72 12.61
CA LEU A 81 11.79 -17.19 13.00
C LEU A 81 10.86 -18.32 13.46
N PRO A 82 10.21 -18.22 14.63
CA PRO A 82 9.15 -19.15 15.03
C PRO A 82 8.02 -19.18 14.00
N SER A 83 7.24 -20.26 13.96
CA SER A 83 6.16 -20.44 12.96
C SER A 83 5.08 -19.34 12.96
N GLY A 84 4.93 -18.56 14.04
CA GLY A 84 4.02 -17.40 14.11
C GLY A 84 4.59 -16.09 13.52
N ALA A 85 5.89 -16.02 13.26
CA ALA A 85 6.56 -14.78 12.84
C ALA A 85 6.33 -14.41 11.36
N THR A 86 5.69 -15.28 10.58
CA THR A 86 5.37 -15.08 9.15
C THR A 86 3.97 -14.55 8.91
N LYS A 87 3.19 -14.28 9.97
CA LYS A 87 1.81 -13.77 9.90
C LYS A 87 1.72 -12.32 10.34
N LEU A 88 1.07 -11.48 9.53
CA LEU A 88 0.96 -10.06 9.81
C LEU A 88 -0.50 -9.60 9.76
N HIS A 89 -0.86 -8.82 10.76
CA HIS A 89 -2.23 -8.50 11.09
C HIS A 89 -2.53 -7.06 10.73
N GLU A 90 -3.17 -6.84 9.58
CA GLU A 90 -3.54 -5.51 9.08
C GLU A 90 -4.93 -5.12 9.57
N GLN A 91 -5.00 -4.05 10.33
CA GLN A 91 -6.24 -3.36 10.63
C GLN A 91 -6.25 -2.00 9.91
N ALA A 92 -7.25 -1.76 9.08
CA ALA A 92 -7.37 -0.52 8.33
C ALA A 92 -8.75 0.14 8.53
N TRP A 93 -8.73 1.43 8.86
CA TRP A 93 -9.90 2.29 8.95
C TRP A 93 -9.86 3.30 7.82
N ASN A 94 -10.79 3.17 6.90
CA ASN A 94 -10.99 4.08 5.77
C ASN A 94 -12.18 5.01 6.07
N ALA A 95 -11.88 6.19 6.62
CA ALA A 95 -12.81 7.30 6.82
C ALA A 95 -12.48 8.45 5.86
N PHE A 96 -12.47 8.10 4.57
CA PHE A 96 -12.07 9.00 3.49
C PHE A 96 -12.64 10.42 3.66
N PRO A 97 -11.80 11.48 3.56
CA PRO A 97 -10.46 11.52 2.96
C PRO A 97 -9.31 11.08 3.87
N TYR A 98 -9.58 10.64 5.10
CA TYR A 98 -8.56 10.12 5.99
C TYR A 98 -8.58 8.59 6.04
N CYS A 99 -7.39 7.97 5.99
CA CYS A 99 -7.24 6.53 6.18
C CYS A 99 -6.17 6.26 7.23
N ARG A 100 -6.39 5.27 8.09
CA ARG A 100 -5.37 4.75 9.01
C ARG A 100 -5.23 3.25 8.80
N THR A 101 -4.01 2.79 8.63
CA THR A 101 -3.68 1.37 8.60
C THR A 101 -2.64 1.08 9.67
N ILE A 102 -2.91 0.09 10.52
CA ILE A 102 -2.02 -0.40 11.56
C ILE A 102 -1.72 -1.84 11.21
N ILE A 103 -0.44 -2.19 11.18
CA ILE A 103 -0.06 -3.57 10.99
C ILE A 103 0.98 -3.99 12.01
N THR A 104 0.72 -5.17 12.57
CA THR A 104 1.45 -5.76 13.69
C THR A 104 1.80 -7.22 13.41
N ASN A 105 2.65 -7.79 14.26
CA ASN A 105 2.95 -9.22 14.29
C ASN A 105 2.72 -9.72 15.74
N PRO A 106 1.44 -9.93 16.12
CA PRO A 106 1.08 -10.25 17.51
C PRO A 106 1.63 -11.62 17.95
N ASP A 107 1.82 -12.55 17.02
CA ASP A 107 2.22 -13.92 17.33
C ASP A 107 3.72 -14.07 17.68
N TYR A 108 4.55 -13.04 17.47
CA TYR A 108 5.98 -13.12 17.76
C TYR A 108 6.61 -11.80 18.22
N MET A 109 6.48 -10.72 17.44
CA MET A 109 7.11 -9.45 17.80
C MET A 109 6.29 -8.64 18.82
N GLU A 110 4.99 -8.89 18.93
CA GLU A 110 4.08 -8.17 19.83
C GLU A 110 4.24 -6.64 19.67
N GLU A 111 4.51 -5.91 20.76
CA GLU A 111 4.72 -4.46 20.77
C GLU A 111 6.07 -4.01 20.17
N ASN A 112 6.97 -4.95 19.90
CA ASN A 112 8.26 -4.65 19.30
C ASN A 112 8.16 -4.36 17.81
N PHE A 113 6.97 -4.45 17.24
CA PHE A 113 6.76 -4.26 15.83
C PHE A 113 5.44 -3.55 15.52
N LEU A 114 5.57 -2.40 14.89
CA LEU A 114 4.44 -1.62 14.44
C LEU A 114 4.81 -0.94 13.13
N ILE A 115 3.90 -1.05 12.17
CA ILE A 115 3.87 -0.11 11.07
C ILE A 115 2.50 0.54 11.01
N LYS A 116 2.52 1.87 11.06
CA LYS A 116 1.32 2.69 10.99
C LYS A 116 1.41 3.56 9.75
N VAL A 117 0.42 3.47 8.87
CA VAL A 117 0.27 4.32 7.68
C VAL A 117 -0.97 5.17 7.87
N GLU A 118 -0.79 6.47 8.03
CA GLU A 118 -1.86 7.44 8.08
C GLU A 118 -1.86 8.22 6.76
N THR A 119 -3.02 8.36 6.13
CA THR A 119 -3.13 9.07 4.85
C THR A 119 -4.17 10.15 4.93
N MET A 120 -3.81 11.36 4.51
CA MET A 120 -4.75 12.43 4.22
C MET A 120 -4.77 12.70 2.71
N HIS A 121 -5.96 12.83 2.12
CA HIS A 121 -6.13 13.16 0.71
C HIS A 121 -6.66 14.58 0.60
N LEU A 122 -5.89 15.50 -0.01
CA LEU A 122 -6.24 16.91 -0.12
C LEU A 122 -6.24 17.36 -1.58
N VAL A 123 -7.04 18.38 -1.89
CA VAL A 123 -7.12 19.01 -3.22
C VAL A 123 -6.05 20.10 -3.31
N ASP A 124 -4.78 19.70 -3.31
CA ASP A 124 -3.62 20.58 -3.48
C ASP A 124 -2.49 19.86 -4.23
N ARG A 125 -1.35 20.54 -4.39
CA ARG A 125 -0.15 20.00 -5.05
C ARG A 125 0.94 19.57 -4.06
N GLY A 126 0.57 19.05 -2.88
CA GLY A 126 1.57 18.63 -1.89
C GLY A 126 2.14 19.79 -1.07
N THR A 127 1.42 20.91 -1.00
CA THR A 127 1.86 22.17 -0.37
C THR A 127 1.43 22.32 1.09
N THR A 128 0.51 21.50 1.59
CA THR A 128 0.08 21.54 2.99
C THR A 128 1.20 21.03 3.89
N GLU A 129 1.72 21.90 4.75
CA GLU A 129 2.91 21.60 5.55
C GLU A 129 2.72 20.54 6.63
N ASN A 130 1.62 20.56 7.38
CA ASN A 130 1.33 19.59 8.46
C ASN A 130 -0.06 18.97 8.28
N ALA A 131 -0.27 18.23 7.18
CA ALA A 131 -1.57 17.65 6.82
C ALA A 131 -2.13 16.67 7.88
N HIS A 132 -1.27 16.11 8.73
CA HIS A 132 -1.62 15.14 9.78
C HIS A 132 -1.75 15.77 11.17
N ASN A 133 -1.56 17.09 11.30
CA ASN A 133 -1.55 17.79 12.58
C ASN A 133 -0.64 17.13 13.64
N LEU A 134 0.58 16.78 13.21
CA LEU A 134 1.61 16.20 14.06
C LEU A 134 2.06 17.17 15.16
N SER A 135 2.51 16.62 16.28
CA SER A 135 3.17 17.37 17.34
C SER A 135 4.49 17.98 16.84
N GLU A 136 5.01 18.98 17.56
CA GLU A 136 6.31 19.58 17.24
C GLU A 136 7.45 18.55 17.27
N GLU A 137 7.39 17.59 18.21
CA GLU A 137 8.33 16.49 18.31
C GLU A 137 8.32 15.61 17.06
N ASP A 138 7.15 15.12 16.65
CA ASP A 138 7.01 14.26 15.46
C ASP A 138 7.36 15.03 14.17
N LEU A 139 6.95 16.31 14.07
CA LEU A 139 7.33 17.17 12.95
C LEU A 139 8.84 17.32 12.82
N SER A 140 9.57 17.46 13.93
CA SER A 140 11.02 17.68 13.92
C SER A 140 11.80 16.48 13.34
N ILE A 141 11.28 15.26 13.49
CA ILE A 141 11.90 14.03 12.97
C ILE A 141 11.32 13.59 11.61
N ARG A 142 10.19 14.16 11.20
CA ARG A 142 9.52 13.84 9.94
C ARG A 142 10.41 14.21 8.76
N ARG A 143 10.55 13.26 7.82
CA ARG A 143 11.15 13.53 6.51
C ARG A 143 10.09 13.44 5.41
N ILE A 144 9.99 14.49 4.60
CA ILE A 144 9.10 14.54 3.44
C ILE A 144 9.80 13.91 2.23
N ILE A 145 9.08 13.07 1.51
CA ILE A 145 9.51 12.44 0.27
C ILE A 145 8.42 12.68 -0.77
N VAL A 146 8.73 13.45 -1.81
CA VAL A 146 7.81 13.62 -2.94
C VAL A 146 8.01 12.45 -3.90
N ILE A 147 6.91 11.85 -4.36
CA ILE A 147 6.92 10.78 -5.37
C ILE A 147 6.31 11.33 -6.65
N ASP A 148 7.10 11.36 -7.72
CA ASP A 148 6.63 11.69 -9.06
C ASP A 148 6.33 10.40 -9.83
N ILE A 149 5.06 10.09 -10.03
CA ILE A 149 4.63 8.84 -10.69
C ILE A 149 5.08 8.75 -12.16
N ALA A 150 5.43 9.86 -12.81
CA ALA A 150 5.90 9.88 -14.19
C ALA A 150 7.44 9.85 -14.24
N ASN A 151 8.08 10.77 -13.51
CA ASN A 151 9.51 11.06 -13.67
C ASN A 151 10.42 10.27 -12.72
N ASP A 152 9.90 9.76 -11.59
CA ASP A 152 10.72 8.94 -10.71
C ASP A 152 11.22 7.69 -11.46
N PRO A 153 12.49 7.31 -11.26
CA PRO A 153 13.10 6.23 -12.00
C PRO A 153 12.34 4.92 -11.77
N PHE A 154 12.17 4.17 -12.87
CA PHE A 154 11.66 2.82 -12.85
C PHE A 154 12.50 1.98 -11.89
N THR A 155 11.82 1.27 -11.01
CA THR A 155 12.46 0.39 -10.06
C THR A 155 13.08 -0.77 -10.82
N LYS A 156 14.41 -0.77 -10.95
CA LYS A 156 15.12 -1.87 -11.64
C LYS A 156 15.05 -3.18 -10.85
N LYS A 157 14.83 -3.10 -9.52
CA LYS A 157 14.84 -4.21 -8.56
C LYS A 157 13.99 -3.89 -7.33
N LEU A 158 12.79 -4.49 -7.19
CA LEU A 158 12.03 -4.52 -5.92
C LEU A 158 11.78 -5.94 -5.42
N ILE A 159 12.02 -6.25 -4.15
CA ILE A 159 11.80 -7.59 -3.56
C ILE A 159 10.33 -8.04 -3.81
N PRO A 160 10.05 -9.31 -4.15
CA PRO A 160 8.83 -9.79 -4.81
C PRO A 160 7.59 -9.81 -3.92
N ILE A 161 7.73 -9.39 -2.68
CA ILE A 161 6.72 -9.52 -1.63
C ILE A 161 5.70 -8.36 -1.70
N LEU A 162 5.88 -7.41 -2.62
CA LEU A 162 5.33 -6.04 -2.53
C LEU A 162 4.22 -5.61 -3.51
N TYR A 163 3.79 -6.40 -4.50
CA TYR A 163 2.85 -5.91 -5.55
C TYR A 163 1.42 -6.41 -5.38
N GLY A 164 1.16 -7.01 -4.23
CA GLY A 164 -0.13 -7.58 -3.86
C GLY A 164 -0.90 -6.80 -2.82
N LEU A 165 -0.23 -5.82 -2.23
CA LEU A 165 -0.47 -5.41 -0.87
C LEU A 165 -0.30 -3.90 -0.77
N GLN A 166 -1.40 -3.17 -0.70
CA GLN A 166 -1.42 -2.09 0.27
C GLN A 166 -2.14 -2.61 1.53
N PRO A 167 -1.41 -2.73 2.67
CA PRO A 167 0.05 -2.80 2.80
C PRO A 167 0.58 -3.99 3.61
N LEU A 168 1.81 -4.42 3.22
CA LEU A 168 2.93 -4.91 4.08
C LEU A 168 2.96 -6.44 4.32
N PHE A 169 4.09 -7.17 4.19
CA PHE A 169 5.31 -7.03 5.01
C PHE A 169 6.55 -7.83 4.56
N VAL A 170 7.68 -7.30 5.04
CA VAL A 170 8.91 -7.91 5.60
C VAL A 170 9.15 -9.41 5.50
N ALA A 171 10.28 -9.71 4.84
CA ALA A 171 11.32 -10.53 5.43
C ALA A 171 12.71 -10.01 5.01
N ALA A 172 13.63 -10.02 5.97
CA ALA A 172 14.96 -9.45 5.91
C ALA A 172 15.81 -9.94 4.71
N TYR A 173 16.61 -9.01 4.18
CA TYR A 173 17.60 -9.24 3.14
C TYR A 173 18.82 -9.98 3.69
N ASN A 174 19.27 -11.04 2.99
CA ASN A 174 20.69 -11.28 2.73
C ASN A 174 20.89 -12.29 1.58
N GLY A 175 21.04 -11.74 0.38
CA GLY A 175 21.96 -12.24 -0.65
C GLY A 175 21.84 -13.69 -1.13
N ARG A 176 20.85 -13.97 -2.00
CA ARG A 176 21.01 -14.50 -3.38
C ARG A 176 19.64 -14.91 -3.92
N LYS A 177 19.37 -14.46 -5.16
CA LYS A 177 18.14 -14.51 -5.97
C LYS A 177 16.85 -14.03 -5.26
N ILE A 178 16.29 -12.95 -5.80
CA ILE A 178 15.13 -12.21 -5.33
C ILE A 178 14.28 -12.02 -6.58
N VAL A 179 13.04 -12.54 -6.61
CA VAL A 179 12.12 -12.24 -7.70
C VAL A 179 11.78 -10.75 -7.65
N PHE A 180 11.85 -10.01 -8.75
CA PHE A 180 11.65 -8.56 -8.69
C PHE A 180 10.26 -8.17 -9.15
N ILE A 181 9.53 -7.45 -8.31
CA ILE A 181 8.43 -6.63 -8.82
C ILE A 181 9.06 -5.50 -9.61
N LYS A 182 8.72 -5.47 -10.88
CA LYS A 182 9.19 -4.47 -11.82
C LYS A 182 8.00 -3.58 -12.14
N ASP A 183 8.27 -2.28 -12.24
CA ASP A 183 7.39 -1.39 -12.98
C ASP A 183 7.07 -2.08 -14.31
N LYS A 184 5.79 -2.37 -14.53
CA LYS A 184 5.38 -2.98 -15.78
C LYS A 184 5.34 -1.88 -16.84
N PRO A 185 5.94 -2.07 -18.03
CA PRO A 185 5.97 -1.04 -19.07
C PRO A 185 4.58 -0.52 -19.44
N GLU A 186 3.54 -1.34 -19.35
CA GLU A 186 2.14 -0.94 -19.58
C GLU A 186 1.59 0.05 -18.53
N TYR A 187 2.25 0.17 -17.39
CA TYR A 187 1.89 1.13 -16.32
C TYR A 187 2.85 2.32 -16.29
N ASP A 188 3.38 2.74 -17.45
CA ASP A 188 4.13 3.98 -17.58
C ASP A 188 3.20 5.17 -17.87
N PRO A 189 2.99 6.11 -16.93
CA PRO A 189 2.13 7.27 -17.13
C PRO A 189 2.60 8.21 -18.25
N ARG A 190 3.88 8.14 -18.64
CA ARG A 190 4.47 8.98 -19.70
C ARG A 190 4.06 8.58 -21.10
N ILE A 191 3.50 7.38 -21.26
CA ILE A 191 3.01 6.87 -22.54
C ILE A 191 1.51 6.56 -22.52
N TYR A 192 0.91 6.43 -21.33
CA TYR A 192 -0.50 6.15 -21.19
C TYR A 192 -1.36 7.41 -21.36
N LYS A 193 -2.39 7.31 -22.20
CA LYS A 193 -3.46 8.30 -22.33
C LYS A 193 -4.81 7.61 -22.19
N SER A 194 -5.61 8.09 -21.26
CA SER A 194 -6.97 7.60 -21.02
C SER A 194 -7.88 7.92 -22.20
N VAL A 195 -8.61 6.92 -22.68
CA VAL A 195 -9.59 7.10 -23.75
C VAL A 195 -10.86 7.76 -23.22
N LYS A 196 -11.26 7.45 -21.97
CA LYS A 196 -12.50 7.97 -21.39
C LYS A 196 -12.37 9.39 -20.86
N THR A 197 -11.25 9.72 -20.23
CA THR A 197 -11.04 11.02 -19.57
C THR A 197 -10.16 11.98 -20.40
N GLY A 198 -9.45 11.47 -21.41
CA GLY A 198 -8.48 12.23 -22.20
C GLY A 198 -7.19 12.58 -21.46
N ARG A 199 -7.04 12.18 -20.18
CA ARG A 199 -5.88 12.51 -19.33
C ARG A 199 -4.65 11.69 -19.71
N GLY A 200 -3.48 12.28 -19.52
CA GLY A 200 -2.20 11.73 -19.96
C GLY A 200 -1.92 11.98 -21.44
N PRO A 201 -0.71 11.65 -21.93
CA PRO A 201 0.43 11.18 -21.16
C PRO A 201 0.96 12.24 -20.17
N LEU A 202 1.52 11.78 -19.06
CA LEU A 202 2.18 12.64 -18.06
C LEU A 202 3.62 12.87 -18.49
N CYS A 203 3.87 14.01 -19.14
CA CYS A 203 5.19 14.39 -19.63
C CYS A 203 5.60 15.77 -19.09
N ASN A 204 6.91 16.04 -19.05
CA ASN A 204 7.46 17.36 -18.70
C ASN A 204 6.96 17.84 -17.32
N GLU A 205 6.57 19.12 -17.24
CA GLU A 205 5.95 19.81 -16.11
C GLU A 205 4.47 19.38 -15.85
N TRP A 206 4.16 18.09 -16.02
CA TRP A 206 2.82 17.55 -15.80
C TRP A 206 2.29 17.91 -14.40
N PHE A 207 3.20 17.92 -13.42
CA PHE A 207 2.92 18.26 -12.02
C PHE A 207 2.32 19.66 -11.86
N ASN A 208 2.71 20.61 -12.71
CA ASN A 208 2.24 22.00 -12.64
C ASN A 208 1.00 22.25 -13.50
N THR A 209 0.77 21.41 -14.50
CA THR A 209 -0.24 21.62 -15.55
C THR A 209 -1.46 20.70 -15.43
N CYS A 210 -1.36 19.60 -14.69
CA CYS A 210 -2.45 18.63 -14.60
C CYS A 210 -3.68 19.22 -13.89
N VAL A 211 -4.86 18.93 -14.45
CA VAL A 211 -6.19 19.20 -13.88
C VAL A 211 -7.09 18.03 -14.27
N PRO A 212 -7.91 17.47 -13.34
CA PRO A 212 -7.94 17.75 -11.91
C PRO A 212 -6.67 17.29 -11.19
N TYR A 213 -6.51 17.66 -9.92
CA TYR A 213 -5.40 17.20 -9.08
C TYR A 213 -5.80 16.99 -7.62
N ILE A 214 -5.13 16.03 -6.98
CA ILE A 214 -5.08 15.86 -5.53
C ILE A 214 -3.66 15.52 -5.10
N CYS A 215 -3.38 15.61 -3.80
CA CYS A 215 -2.19 15.03 -3.19
C CYS A 215 -2.57 14.05 -2.08
N CYS A 216 -1.95 12.87 -2.12
CA CYS A 216 -1.97 11.89 -1.04
C CYS A 216 -0.80 12.15 -0.10
N TYR A 217 -1.07 12.53 1.15
CA TYR A 217 -0.07 12.70 2.20
C TYR A 217 -0.02 11.41 3.02
N LYS A 218 0.86 10.48 2.67
CA LYS A 218 1.00 9.17 3.33
C LYS A 218 2.11 9.23 4.38
N LEU A 219 1.74 9.36 5.65
CA LEU A 219 2.65 9.32 6.79
C LEU A 219 2.87 7.87 7.23
N VAL A 220 4.10 7.40 7.11
CA VAL A 220 4.52 6.05 7.49
C VAL A 220 5.39 6.13 8.74
N THR A 221 4.90 5.51 9.81
CA THR A 221 5.61 5.29 11.07
C THR A 221 6.06 3.85 11.14
N VAL A 222 7.34 3.61 11.36
CA VAL A 222 7.89 2.26 11.56
C VAL A 222 8.59 2.17 12.90
N GLN A 223 8.23 1.14 13.67
CA GLN A 223 8.86 0.74 14.92
C GLN A 223 9.27 -0.72 14.82
N PHE A 224 10.57 -0.98 15.01
CA PHE A 224 11.13 -2.34 15.02
C PHE A 224 12.14 -2.46 16.17
N LYS A 225 11.71 -2.91 17.33
CA LYS A 225 12.53 -3.03 18.53
C LYS A 225 13.18 -4.42 18.58
N TRP A 226 14.29 -4.58 17.86
CA TRP A 226 15.13 -5.78 17.93
C TRP A 226 16.58 -5.36 18.11
N TRP A 227 17.18 -5.82 19.21
CA TRP A 227 18.59 -5.59 19.52
C TRP A 227 19.51 -5.99 18.36
N GLY A 228 20.37 -5.07 17.92
CA GLY A 228 21.32 -5.27 16.81
C GLY A 228 20.75 -5.09 15.39
N PHE A 229 19.42 -5.09 15.21
CA PHE A 229 18.80 -5.04 13.87
C PHE A 229 17.85 -3.86 13.63
N GLN A 230 17.42 -3.14 14.68
CA GLN A 230 16.46 -2.02 14.61
C GLN A 230 16.71 -1.05 13.45
N SER A 231 17.82 -0.32 13.46
CA SER A 231 18.07 0.75 12.49
C SER A 231 18.21 0.25 11.05
N ARG A 232 18.58 -1.02 10.86
CA ARG A 232 18.67 -1.65 9.53
C ARG A 232 17.28 -2.06 9.05
N ALA A 233 16.50 -2.70 9.91
CA ALA A 233 15.13 -3.11 9.61
C ALA A 233 14.22 -1.90 9.34
N GLU A 234 14.20 -0.90 10.23
CA GLU A 234 13.37 0.31 10.05
C GLU A 234 13.69 1.04 8.74
N ARG A 235 14.97 1.20 8.40
CA ARG A 235 15.40 1.81 7.13
C ARG A 235 15.00 0.97 5.92
N PHE A 236 15.22 -0.34 5.99
CA PHE A 236 14.88 -1.26 4.91
C PHE A 236 13.38 -1.23 4.61
N ILE A 237 12.55 -1.33 5.65
CA ILE A 237 11.08 -1.25 5.56
C ILE A 237 10.67 0.08 4.92
N GLN A 238 11.21 1.19 5.42
CA GLN A 238 10.88 2.52 4.92
C GLN A 238 11.29 2.72 3.45
N GLN A 239 12.41 2.15 2.99
CA GLN A 239 12.79 2.20 1.58
C GLN A 239 11.80 1.50 0.65
N GLN A 240 11.05 0.50 1.13
CA GLN A 240 10.09 -0.20 0.29
C GLN A 240 8.85 0.66 -0.01
N TYR A 241 8.47 1.56 0.89
CA TYR A 241 7.28 2.39 0.75
C TYR A 241 7.34 3.37 -0.43
N SER A 242 8.50 3.97 -0.71
CA SER A 242 8.67 4.81 -1.91
C SER A 242 8.28 4.06 -3.18
N SER A 243 8.77 2.84 -3.33
CA SER A 243 8.50 2.04 -4.51
C SER A 243 7.09 1.50 -4.53
N LEU A 244 6.58 1.02 -3.40
CA LEU A 244 5.19 0.56 -3.28
C LEU A 244 4.21 1.66 -3.70
N PHE A 245 4.38 2.86 -3.15
CA PHE A 245 3.51 3.98 -3.48
C PHE A 245 3.67 4.41 -4.93
N ARG A 246 4.89 4.49 -5.47
CA ARG A 246 5.08 4.80 -6.90
C ARG A 246 4.34 3.81 -7.79
N LEU A 247 4.58 2.52 -7.58
CA LEU A 247 4.01 1.44 -8.37
C LEU A 247 2.49 1.40 -8.31
N PHE A 248 1.95 1.47 -7.09
CA PHE A 248 0.50 1.49 -6.87
C PHE A 248 -0.16 2.64 -7.63
N HIS A 249 0.39 3.84 -7.54
CA HIS A 249 -0.23 5.02 -8.16
C HIS A 249 0.01 5.10 -9.67
N ARG A 250 1.12 4.56 -10.18
CA ARG A 250 1.33 4.34 -11.63
C ARG A 250 0.24 3.44 -12.20
N GLN A 251 0.01 2.29 -11.56
CA GLN A 251 -1.04 1.36 -11.96
C GLN A 251 -2.42 2.01 -11.85
N LEU A 252 -2.72 2.69 -10.74
CA LEU A 252 -3.99 3.40 -10.54
C LEU A 252 -4.27 4.36 -11.70
N PHE A 253 -3.30 5.21 -12.06
CA PHE A 253 -3.46 6.16 -13.17
C PHE A 253 -3.60 5.46 -14.52
N CYS A 254 -2.73 4.49 -14.83
CA CYS A 254 -2.72 3.79 -16.12
C CYS A 254 -3.89 2.82 -16.30
N THR A 255 -4.73 2.66 -15.27
CA THR A 255 -5.95 1.84 -15.33
C THR A 255 -7.21 2.67 -15.14
N ILE A 256 -7.13 4.01 -15.20
CA ILE A 256 -8.28 4.90 -14.97
C ILE A 256 -9.50 4.55 -15.82
N ASP A 257 -9.31 4.16 -17.09
CA ASP A 257 -10.41 3.76 -17.97
C ASP A 257 -11.22 2.54 -17.45
N LYS A 258 -10.62 1.73 -16.57
CA LYS A 258 -11.26 0.55 -15.99
C LYS A 258 -12.17 0.87 -14.80
N TRP A 259 -11.92 1.98 -14.10
CA TRP A 259 -12.57 2.27 -12.82
C TRP A 259 -13.20 3.66 -12.72
N CYS A 260 -12.94 4.58 -13.66
CA CYS A 260 -13.41 5.97 -13.56
C CYS A 260 -14.94 6.13 -13.59
N ASP A 261 -15.65 5.17 -14.17
CA ASP A 261 -17.12 5.18 -14.25
C ASP A 261 -17.77 4.31 -13.16
N MET A 262 -16.97 3.70 -12.28
CA MET A 262 -17.49 2.84 -11.21
C MET A 262 -18.01 3.66 -10.04
N THR A 263 -19.09 3.20 -9.44
CA THR A 263 -19.62 3.71 -8.18
C THR A 263 -18.96 3.03 -6.99
N ILE A 264 -19.13 3.58 -5.78
CA ILE A 264 -18.65 2.92 -4.58
C ILE A 264 -19.41 1.60 -4.34
N GLU A 265 -20.68 1.53 -4.75
CA GLU A 265 -21.52 0.34 -4.70
C GLU A 265 -20.96 -0.78 -5.57
N ASP A 266 -20.48 -0.46 -6.79
CA ASP A 266 -19.81 -1.43 -7.67
C ASP A 266 -18.56 -2.02 -6.98
N ILE A 267 -17.77 -1.17 -6.32
CA ILE A 267 -16.60 -1.59 -5.55
C ILE A 267 -16.99 -2.52 -4.40
N ARG A 268 -18.08 -2.22 -3.67
CA ARG A 268 -18.56 -3.10 -2.59
C ARG A 268 -19.00 -4.46 -3.11
N ALA A 269 -19.65 -4.50 -4.27
CA ALA A 269 -20.00 -5.76 -4.93
C ALA A 269 -18.75 -6.56 -5.33
N MET A 270 -17.72 -5.89 -5.87
CA MET A 270 -16.43 -6.52 -6.20
C MET A 270 -15.70 -7.05 -4.96
N GLU A 271 -15.67 -6.30 -3.85
CA GLU A 271 -15.08 -6.73 -2.58
C GLU A 271 -15.76 -7.99 -2.04
N LEU A 272 -17.10 -8.04 -2.10
CA LEU A 272 -17.87 -9.20 -1.66
C LEU A 272 -17.55 -10.43 -2.50
N GLN A 273 -17.52 -10.29 -3.83
CA GLN A 273 -17.16 -11.38 -4.74
C GLN A 273 -15.73 -11.87 -4.47
N ALA A 274 -14.78 -10.95 -4.34
CA ALA A 274 -13.40 -11.29 -4.09
C ALA A 274 -13.19 -11.98 -2.73
N LYS A 275 -13.96 -11.64 -1.69
CA LYS A 275 -13.90 -12.37 -0.40
C LYS A 275 -14.19 -13.86 -0.60
N THR A 276 -15.20 -14.19 -1.42
CA THR A 276 -15.53 -15.58 -1.77
C THR A 276 -14.41 -16.21 -2.60
N ASP A 277 -14.00 -15.55 -3.69
CA ASP A 277 -13.00 -16.08 -4.63
C ASP A 277 -11.62 -16.28 -3.98
N LEU A 278 -11.18 -15.37 -3.11
CA LEU A 278 -9.87 -15.42 -2.47
C LEU A 278 -9.82 -16.54 -1.42
N ASN A 279 -10.91 -16.74 -0.68
CA ASN A 279 -11.02 -17.87 0.24
C ASN A 279 -10.98 -19.19 -0.53
N GLU A 280 -11.75 -19.33 -1.62
CA GLU A 280 -11.74 -20.54 -2.45
C GLU A 280 -10.36 -20.80 -3.09
N LYS A 281 -9.74 -19.77 -3.70
CA LYS A 281 -8.38 -19.88 -4.30
C LYS A 281 -7.30 -20.23 -3.29
N ARG A 282 -7.47 -19.87 -2.02
CA ARG A 282 -6.56 -20.26 -0.95
C ARG A 282 -6.66 -21.76 -0.64
N TYR A 283 -7.87 -22.32 -0.60
CA TYR A 283 -8.08 -23.75 -0.27
C TYR A 283 -7.88 -24.70 -1.47
N ILE A 284 -8.17 -24.25 -2.70
CA ILE A 284 -8.27 -25.12 -3.88
C ILE A 284 -7.27 -24.73 -4.99
N GLY A 285 -6.76 -23.49 -5.00
CA GLY A 285 -5.89 -22.98 -6.07
C GLY A 285 -4.43 -23.45 -5.97
N LYS A 286 -3.73 -23.48 -7.11
CA LYS A 286 -2.26 -23.55 -7.13
C LYS A 286 -1.66 -22.24 -6.57
N GLU A 287 -0.43 -22.29 -6.05
CA GLU A 287 0.29 -21.08 -5.67
C GLU A 287 0.36 -20.11 -6.86
N CYS A 288 -0.03 -18.86 -6.62
CA CYS A 288 -0.07 -17.80 -7.62
C CYS A 288 0.62 -16.55 -7.06
N GLY A 289 1.37 -15.86 -7.90
CA GLY A 289 2.20 -14.72 -7.51
C GLY A 289 3.69 -15.07 -7.57
N TYR A 290 4.51 -14.30 -6.87
CA TYR A 290 5.96 -14.43 -6.95
C TYR A 290 6.47 -15.47 -5.94
N SER A 291 7.12 -16.53 -6.41
CA SER A 291 7.86 -17.48 -5.56
C SER A 291 9.23 -16.90 -5.20
N ALA A 292 9.81 -17.35 -4.08
CA ALA A 292 11.21 -17.05 -3.76
C ALA A 292 12.19 -17.89 -4.59
N ASP A 293 11.71 -19.01 -5.12
CA ASP A 293 12.46 -20.02 -5.85
C ASP A 293 11.76 -20.28 -7.18
N GLU A 294 12.19 -19.62 -8.26
CA GLU A 294 12.08 -20.13 -9.64
C GLU A 294 12.95 -19.24 -10.55
N ASP A 295 14.09 -19.84 -10.93
CA ASP A 295 15.18 -19.36 -11.80
C ASP A 295 15.57 -17.87 -11.72
#